data_AF-A0A2X2Y6I3-F1
#
_entry.id   AF-A0A2X2Y6I3-F1
#
_cell.length_a   1.000
_cell.length_b   1.000
_cell.length_c   1.000
_cell.angle_alpha   90.00
_cell.angle_beta   90.00
_cell.angle_gamma   90.00
#
_symmetry.space_group_name_H-M   'P 1'
#
loop_
_entity.id
_entity.type
_entity.pdbx_description
1 polymer ?
#
loop_
_entity_poly.entity_id
_entity_poly.type
_entity_poly.pdbx_seq_one_letter_code
_entity_poly.pdbx_strand_id
1 'polypeptide(L)'
;MEENTANMSVSPKRAPRHLEIKPARGPRKIFIPLVGALAATLVLGTGIGTAFAMAHKTATVVADGKVQEFGGWGTTVSDLLAENGVSFSAKDSVIPAPETPVKNGMKITIESSRGLTVMVNGTRKDVDTTEDSASAAIKSLWDGQAVQFVGTSGKDLHGLPLALFAPGENYQLVHDGVTAQMKAAKSDFAPEDILDRNKVKLTGLDTVQVLFNPGVAPIVQVQRITEENVTVSEPIQFETETIKDDSKFADEKVVTQKGTTGEKEITKKVRSIDGVVSSEEVLSENVVTQPVNEKVTVGTKKRPASQPIAATGDVWSKLAFCEAGGRPDTNTGNGFYGMYQFTLPTWRAVGGSGLPSEASAEEQTHRAQILQARSGWGQWPACSRKLGLR
;
A
#
# COMPACT_ATOMS: atom_id res chain seq x y z
N MET A 1 -38.75 -8.83 -71.99
CA MET A 1 -38.02 -9.99 -72.52
C MET A 1 -37.49 -10.72 -71.30
N GLU A 2 -38.18 -11.75 -70.79
CA GLU A 2 -38.13 -13.13 -71.35
C GLU A 2 -36.67 -13.55 -71.56
N GLU A 3 -36.16 -14.67 -71.06
CA GLU A 3 -36.77 -15.90 -70.56
C GLU A 3 -35.66 -16.75 -69.92
N ASN A 4 -36.08 -17.72 -69.09
CA ASN A 4 -35.57 -19.09 -68.93
C ASN A 4 -34.11 -19.44 -68.52
N THR A 5 -34.03 -19.96 -67.29
CA THR A 5 -33.49 -21.29 -66.85
C THR A 5 -32.26 -21.91 -67.53
N ALA A 6 -31.24 -22.22 -66.73
CA ALA A 6 -30.60 -23.54 -66.71
C ALA A 6 -30.04 -23.87 -65.32
N ASN A 7 -30.49 -25.01 -64.82
CA ASN A 7 -30.29 -25.58 -63.49
C ASN A 7 -29.04 -26.47 -63.53
N MET A 8 -28.03 -26.20 -62.71
CA MET A 8 -26.89 -27.11 -62.52
C MET A 8 -26.74 -27.46 -61.04
N SER A 9 -27.13 -28.71 -60.75
CA SER A 9 -27.05 -29.40 -59.48
C SER A 9 -25.63 -29.45 -58.92
N VAL A 10 -25.43 -28.83 -57.75
CA VAL A 10 -24.31 -29.15 -56.86
C VAL A 10 -24.90 -29.57 -55.51
N SER A 11 -24.75 -30.85 -55.17
CA SER A 11 -25.13 -31.41 -53.86
C SER A 11 -24.48 -30.63 -52.72
N PRO A 12 -25.24 -30.08 -51.76
CA PRO A 12 -24.64 -29.52 -50.55
C PRO A 12 -24.19 -30.67 -49.65
N LYS A 13 -22.92 -30.61 -49.23
CA LYS A 13 -22.36 -31.45 -48.15
C LYS A 13 -23.30 -31.41 -46.94
N ARG A 14 -23.70 -32.60 -46.44
CA ARG A 14 -24.42 -32.75 -45.17
C ARG A 14 -23.67 -31.99 -44.07
N ALA A 15 -24.31 -30.97 -43.52
CA ALA A 15 -23.90 -30.38 -42.25
C ALA A 15 -24.03 -31.44 -41.13
N PRO A 16 -23.13 -31.46 -40.14
CA PRO A 16 -23.24 -32.37 -39.01
C PRO A 16 -24.55 -32.10 -38.26
N ARG A 17 -25.28 -33.18 -37.98
CA ARG A 17 -26.54 -33.19 -37.24
C ARG A 17 -26.29 -32.52 -35.89
N HIS A 18 -26.85 -31.32 -35.70
CA HIS A 18 -26.82 -30.60 -34.44
C HIS A 18 -27.50 -31.48 -33.38
N LEU A 19 -26.72 -32.03 -32.45
CA LEU A 19 -27.26 -32.65 -31.25
C LEU A 19 -27.84 -31.53 -30.40
N GLU A 20 -29.14 -31.34 -30.50
CA GLU A 20 -29.90 -30.48 -29.60
C GLU A 20 -29.82 -31.10 -28.20
N ILE A 21 -28.86 -30.63 -27.40
CA ILE A 21 -28.78 -30.96 -25.97
C ILE A 21 -29.95 -30.27 -25.32
N LYS A 22 -31.01 -31.05 -25.02
CA LYS A 22 -32.12 -30.57 -24.20
C LYS A 22 -31.54 -30.00 -22.90
N PRO A 23 -31.87 -28.76 -22.51
CA PRO A 23 -31.37 -28.20 -21.27
C PRO A 23 -31.77 -29.11 -20.11
N ALA A 24 -30.76 -29.49 -19.32
CA ALA A 24 -30.97 -30.20 -18.08
C ALA A 24 -32.00 -29.43 -17.25
N ARG A 25 -33.03 -30.14 -16.77
CA ARG A 25 -34.06 -29.58 -15.89
C ARG A 25 -33.32 -28.86 -14.75
N GLY A 26 -33.60 -27.56 -14.60
CA GLY A 26 -33.02 -26.74 -13.54
C GLY A 26 -33.23 -27.35 -12.14
N PRO A 27 -32.43 -26.95 -11.15
CA PRO A 27 -32.44 -27.57 -9.84
C PRO A 27 -33.84 -27.43 -9.22
N ARG A 28 -34.49 -28.58 -9.02
CA ARG A 28 -35.73 -28.64 -8.23
C ARG A 28 -35.39 -28.15 -6.83
N LYS A 29 -36.18 -27.19 -6.32
CA LYS A 29 -36.05 -26.70 -4.94
C LYS A 29 -36.07 -27.90 -4.00
N ILE A 30 -34.99 -28.06 -3.25
CA ILE A 30 -34.77 -29.14 -2.30
C ILE A 30 -35.66 -28.85 -1.09
N PHE A 31 -36.55 -29.78 -0.79
CA PHE A 31 -37.46 -29.71 0.35
C PHE A 31 -37.44 -31.12 0.93
N ILE A 32 -36.93 -31.29 2.15
CA ILE A 32 -37.29 -32.47 2.95
C ILE A 32 -38.69 -32.12 3.48
N PRO A 33 -39.78 -32.64 2.90
CA PRO A 33 -41.08 -32.43 3.52
C PRO A 33 -40.99 -32.96 4.95
N LEU A 34 -41.46 -32.18 5.92
CA LEU A 34 -41.71 -32.65 7.28
C LEU A 34 -42.89 -33.64 7.19
N VAL A 35 -42.67 -34.80 6.59
CA VAL A 35 -43.63 -35.90 6.54
C VAL A 35 -43.66 -36.42 7.96
N GLY A 36 -44.73 -36.09 8.68
CA GLY A 36 -44.98 -36.62 10.00
C GLY A 36 -44.77 -38.13 9.98
N ALA A 37 -44.03 -38.62 10.98
CA ALA A 37 -43.76 -40.04 11.17
C ALA A 37 -45.00 -40.85 10.79
N LEU A 38 -44.89 -41.65 9.72
CA LEU A 38 -45.96 -42.58 9.36
C LEU A 38 -45.99 -43.60 10.50
N ALA A 39 -46.90 -43.39 11.45
CA ALA A 39 -47.19 -44.35 12.48
C ALA A 39 -47.67 -45.61 11.77
N ALA A 40 -46.81 -46.64 11.74
CA ALA A 40 -47.14 -47.96 11.26
C ALA A 40 -48.27 -48.52 12.15
N THR A 41 -49.52 -48.23 11.78
CA THR A 41 -50.70 -48.80 12.42
C THR A 41 -50.83 -50.22 11.91
N LEU A 42 -50.34 -51.16 12.73
CA LEU A 42 -50.47 -52.60 12.51
C LEU A 42 -51.95 -52.99 12.61
N VAL A 43 -52.66 -53.07 11.48
CA VAL A 43 -54.01 -53.65 11.42
C VAL A 43 -53.88 -55.16 11.40
N LEU A 44 -54.20 -55.79 12.53
CA LEU A 44 -54.30 -57.25 12.65
C LEU A 44 -55.68 -57.74 12.15
N GLY A 45 -55.65 -58.68 11.21
CA GLY A 45 -56.79 -59.49 10.74
C GLY A 45 -57.26 -59.09 9.35
N THR A 46 -57.31 -59.94 8.32
CA THR A 46 -57.43 -61.40 8.25
C THR A 46 -56.82 -61.94 6.95
N GLY A 47 -55.97 -62.97 7.02
CA GLY A 47 -56.03 -64.08 6.05
C GLY A 47 -55.07 -64.16 4.85
N ILE A 48 -54.37 -63.10 4.40
CA ILE A 48 -53.41 -63.18 3.25
C ILE A 48 -52.05 -62.47 3.53
N GLY A 49 -51.81 -61.97 4.75
CA GLY A 49 -50.85 -60.89 5.01
C GLY A 49 -49.42 -61.21 5.49
N THR A 50 -48.88 -62.43 5.38
CA THR A 50 -47.53 -62.71 5.94
C THR A 50 -46.37 -62.35 5.00
N ALA A 51 -46.57 -62.31 3.68
CA ALA A 51 -45.52 -61.94 2.73
C ALA A 51 -45.34 -60.42 2.61
N PHE A 52 -46.42 -59.64 2.72
CA PHE A 52 -46.37 -58.18 2.57
C PHE A 52 -45.62 -57.47 3.70
N ALA A 53 -45.70 -57.99 4.94
CA ALA A 53 -44.96 -57.41 6.07
C ALA A 53 -43.44 -57.61 5.98
N MET A 54 -42.96 -58.63 5.25
CA MET A 54 -41.52 -58.95 5.15
C MET A 54 -40.77 -58.14 4.09
N ALA A 55 -41.48 -57.50 3.15
CA ALA A 55 -40.84 -56.71 2.08
C ALA A 55 -40.73 -55.20 2.42
N HIS A 56 -41.52 -54.72 3.38
CA HIS A 56 -41.39 -53.37 3.93
C HIS A 56 -40.15 -53.28 4.81
N LYS A 57 -39.27 -52.30 4.53
CA LYS A 57 -38.03 -52.09 5.26
C LYS A 57 -38.05 -50.76 5.99
N THR A 58 -37.48 -50.74 7.18
CA THR A 58 -37.25 -49.52 7.96
C THR A 58 -35.77 -49.19 7.99
N ALA A 59 -35.42 -47.91 7.91
CA ALA A 59 -34.05 -47.43 8.03
C ALA A 59 -34.01 -46.09 8.77
N THR A 60 -32.98 -45.90 9.59
CA THR A 60 -32.66 -44.61 10.20
C THR A 60 -31.78 -43.83 9.23
N VAL A 61 -32.28 -42.72 8.69
CA VAL A 61 -31.49 -41.80 7.88
C VAL A 61 -30.98 -40.65 8.75
N VAL A 62 -29.68 -40.38 8.68
CA VAL A 62 -29.01 -39.23 9.28
C VAL A 62 -28.56 -38.31 8.15
N ALA A 63 -29.28 -37.22 7.93
CA ALA A 63 -28.98 -36.26 6.86
C ALA A 63 -28.55 -34.93 7.47
N ASP A 64 -27.26 -34.59 7.33
CA ASP A 64 -26.64 -33.36 7.86
C ASP A 64 -27.03 -33.11 9.34
N GLY A 65 -26.87 -34.14 10.17
CA GLY A 65 -27.13 -34.10 11.62
C GLY A 65 -28.59 -34.26 12.05
N LYS A 66 -29.57 -34.29 11.13
CA LYS A 66 -30.96 -34.64 11.47
C LYS A 66 -31.21 -36.14 11.31
N VAL A 67 -31.77 -36.73 12.35
CA VAL A 67 -32.13 -38.16 12.37
C VAL A 67 -33.61 -38.30 12.07
N GLN A 68 -33.94 -39.09 11.06
CA GLN A 68 -35.32 -39.43 10.71
C GLN A 68 -35.42 -40.91 10.37
N GLU A 69 -36.52 -41.54 10.75
CA GLU A 69 -36.81 -42.92 10.37
C GLU A 69 -37.68 -42.93 9.12
N PHE A 70 -37.30 -43.76 8.16
CA PHE A 70 -38.05 -43.94 6.92
C PHE A 70 -38.43 -45.40 6.74
N GLY A 71 -39.64 -45.60 6.22
CA GLY A 71 -40.14 -46.88 5.77
C GLY A 71 -40.28 -46.88 4.26
N GLY A 72 -40.13 -48.04 3.62
CA GLY A 72 -40.38 -48.14 2.19
C GLY A 72 -40.16 -49.55 1.64
N TRP A 73 -40.39 -49.67 0.34
CA TRP A 73 -40.29 -50.93 -0.41
C TRP A 73 -39.03 -50.98 -1.27
N GLY A 74 -38.28 -49.88 -1.33
CA GLY A 74 -37.00 -49.78 -2.02
C GLY A 74 -36.06 -50.96 -1.80
N THR A 75 -35.40 -51.37 -2.89
CA THR A 75 -34.43 -52.47 -2.84
C THR A 75 -33.05 -52.00 -2.43
N THR A 76 -32.70 -50.77 -2.81
CA THR A 76 -31.41 -50.12 -2.54
C THR A 76 -31.56 -48.86 -1.69
N VAL A 77 -30.45 -48.35 -1.16
CA VAL A 77 -30.41 -47.10 -0.38
C VAL A 77 -31.00 -45.95 -1.20
N SER A 78 -30.62 -45.83 -2.47
CA SER A 78 -31.15 -44.82 -3.40
C SER A 78 -32.66 -44.92 -3.56
N ASP A 79 -33.20 -46.14 -3.73
CA ASP A 79 -34.65 -46.35 -3.88
C ASP A 79 -35.42 -45.87 -2.64
N LEU A 80 -34.93 -46.25 -1.45
CA LEU A 80 -35.57 -45.89 -0.18
C LEU A 80 -35.57 -44.37 0.04
N LEU A 81 -34.45 -43.71 -0.26
CA LEU A 81 -34.32 -42.26 -0.15
C LEU A 81 -35.24 -41.54 -1.14
N ALA A 82 -35.26 -41.97 -2.41
CA ALA A 82 -36.10 -41.39 -3.44
C ALA A 82 -37.61 -41.54 -3.15
N GLU A 83 -38.03 -42.71 -2.65
CA GLU A 83 -39.42 -42.97 -2.24
C GLU A 83 -39.88 -42.03 -1.12
N ASN A 84 -38.97 -41.67 -0.22
CA ASN A 84 -39.22 -40.77 0.90
C ASN A 84 -38.92 -39.29 0.56
N GLY A 85 -38.71 -38.96 -0.72
CA GLY A 85 -38.49 -37.60 -1.18
C GLY A 85 -37.13 -37.01 -0.81
N VAL A 86 -36.16 -37.84 -0.38
CA VAL A 86 -34.80 -37.43 -0.08
C VAL A 86 -33.96 -37.54 -1.35
N SER A 87 -33.61 -36.38 -1.92
CA SER A 87 -32.72 -36.29 -3.09
C SER A 87 -31.32 -35.89 -2.66
N PHE A 88 -30.29 -36.47 -3.25
CA PHE A 88 -28.89 -36.10 -3.04
C PHE A 88 -28.17 -35.92 -4.38
N SER A 89 -27.06 -35.19 -4.37
CA SER A 89 -26.19 -34.95 -5.52
C SER A 89 -25.12 -36.03 -5.65
N ALA A 90 -24.53 -36.18 -6.84
CA ALA A 90 -23.42 -37.09 -7.06
C ALA A 90 -22.13 -36.71 -6.29
N LYS A 91 -22.07 -35.49 -5.75
CA LYS A 91 -20.95 -35.03 -4.92
C LYS A 91 -21.17 -35.33 -3.44
N ASP A 92 -22.40 -35.60 -3.03
CA ASP A 92 -22.74 -35.88 -1.64
C ASP A 92 -22.21 -37.27 -1.24
N SER A 93 -21.87 -37.41 0.04
CA SER A 93 -21.45 -38.70 0.60
C SER A 93 -22.68 -39.43 1.14
N VAL A 94 -22.93 -40.65 0.65
CA VAL A 94 -24.03 -41.51 1.11
C VAL A 94 -23.46 -42.83 1.61
N ILE A 95 -23.69 -43.15 2.88
CA ILE A 95 -23.13 -44.32 3.56
C ILE A 95 -24.25 -45.11 4.24
N PRO A 96 -24.48 -46.40 3.91
CA PRO A 96 -23.84 -47.18 2.85
C PRO A 96 -24.09 -46.61 1.45
N ALA A 97 -23.29 -47.04 0.47
CA ALA A 97 -23.35 -46.53 -0.91
C ALA A 97 -24.78 -46.65 -1.51
N PRO A 98 -25.19 -45.75 -2.42
CA PRO A 98 -26.56 -45.67 -2.94
C PRO A 98 -27.14 -46.98 -3.49
N GLU A 99 -26.31 -47.83 -4.08
CA GLU A 99 -26.67 -49.13 -4.65
C GLU A 99 -26.73 -50.27 -3.63
N THR A 100 -26.37 -50.02 -2.37
CA THR A 100 -26.36 -51.03 -1.31
C THR A 100 -27.78 -51.53 -1.04
N PRO A 101 -28.03 -52.85 -0.98
CA PRO A 101 -29.33 -53.39 -0.63
C PRO A 101 -29.76 -52.99 0.79
N VAL A 102 -30.95 -52.40 0.93
CA VAL A 102 -31.48 -51.95 2.23
C VAL A 102 -31.88 -53.13 3.10
N LYS A 103 -31.66 -53.01 4.41
CA LYS A 103 -32.05 -53.98 5.45
C LYS A 103 -32.86 -53.28 6.53
N ASN A 104 -33.70 -54.03 7.25
CA ASN A 104 -34.43 -53.49 8.40
C ASN A 104 -33.48 -52.95 9.47
N GLY A 105 -33.79 -51.76 9.99
CA GLY A 105 -32.97 -51.05 10.98
C GLY A 105 -31.65 -50.51 10.43
N MET A 106 -31.45 -50.45 9.10
CA MET A 106 -30.22 -49.92 8.51
C MET A 106 -30.04 -48.44 8.86
N LYS A 107 -28.83 -48.06 9.27
CA LYS A 107 -28.45 -46.65 9.36
C LYS A 107 -27.89 -46.18 8.02
N ILE A 108 -28.44 -45.10 7.48
CA ILE A 108 -27.99 -44.45 6.25
C ILE A 108 -27.58 -43.02 6.64
N THR A 109 -26.35 -42.63 6.38
CA THR A 109 -25.86 -41.26 6.59
C THR A 109 -25.72 -40.56 5.24
N ILE A 110 -26.18 -39.32 5.16
CA ILE A 110 -26.00 -38.44 4.01
C ILE A 110 -25.34 -37.16 4.48
N GLU A 111 -24.21 -36.82 3.86
CA GLU A 111 -23.47 -35.58 4.09
C GLU A 111 -23.41 -34.79 2.80
N SER A 112 -23.99 -33.59 2.82
CA SER A 112 -24.06 -32.72 1.66
C SER A 112 -22.70 -32.14 1.31
N SER A 113 -22.33 -32.24 0.02
CA SER A 113 -21.12 -31.60 -0.48
C SER A 113 -21.35 -30.11 -0.72
N ARG A 114 -20.51 -29.29 -0.10
CA ARG A 114 -20.58 -27.83 -0.16
C ARG A 114 -19.23 -27.29 -0.65
N GLY A 115 -19.29 -26.23 -1.46
CA GLY A 115 -18.10 -25.58 -1.98
C GLY A 115 -17.49 -24.65 -0.94
N LEU A 116 -16.17 -24.66 -0.84
CA LEU A 116 -15.38 -23.81 0.04
C LEU A 116 -14.30 -23.11 -0.79
N THR A 117 -14.25 -21.79 -0.65
CA THR A 117 -13.17 -20.98 -1.24
C THR A 117 -12.30 -20.39 -0.15
N VAL A 118 -10.99 -20.56 -0.32
CA VAL A 118 -9.97 -20.04 0.59
C VAL A 118 -8.78 -19.46 -0.18
N MET A 119 -7.96 -18.67 0.50
CA MET A 119 -6.62 -18.29 0.09
C MET A 119 -5.61 -19.04 0.94
N VAL A 120 -4.74 -19.82 0.30
CA VAL A 120 -3.65 -20.56 0.96
C VAL A 120 -2.34 -20.09 0.35
N ASN A 121 -1.42 -19.57 1.16
CA ASN A 121 -0.15 -19.01 0.70
C ASN A 121 -0.33 -17.99 -0.45
N GLY A 122 -1.36 -17.13 -0.35
CA GLY A 122 -1.67 -16.12 -1.38
C GLY A 122 -2.31 -16.64 -2.66
N THR A 123 -2.59 -17.95 -2.77
CA THR A 123 -3.26 -18.55 -3.93
C THR A 123 -4.69 -18.94 -3.60
N ARG A 124 -5.64 -18.55 -4.45
CA ARG A 124 -7.04 -18.96 -4.34
C ARG A 124 -7.21 -20.45 -4.61
N LYS A 125 -7.95 -21.14 -3.73
CA LYS A 125 -8.33 -22.55 -3.86
C LYS A 125 -9.83 -22.70 -3.68
N ASP A 126 -10.45 -23.37 -4.64
CA ASP A 126 -11.86 -23.76 -4.60
C ASP A 126 -11.89 -25.30 -4.44
N VAL A 127 -12.56 -25.78 -3.38
CA VAL A 127 -12.66 -27.20 -3.06
C VAL A 127 -14.10 -27.54 -2.67
N ASP A 128 -14.48 -28.81 -2.82
CA ASP A 128 -15.73 -29.33 -2.28
C ASP A 128 -15.42 -30.08 -0.97
N THR A 129 -16.32 -29.99 0.02
CA THR A 129 -16.17 -30.67 1.32
C THR A 129 -17.52 -31.17 1.84
N THR A 130 -17.51 -32.29 2.55
CA THR A 130 -18.68 -32.83 3.26
C THR A 130 -18.66 -32.51 4.76
N GLU A 131 -17.61 -31.85 5.25
CA GLU A 131 -17.47 -31.43 6.65
C GLU A 131 -18.59 -30.46 7.06
N ASP A 132 -18.94 -30.45 8.35
CA ASP A 132 -20.07 -29.69 8.89
C ASP A 132 -19.84 -28.17 8.98
N SER A 133 -18.59 -27.72 8.84
CA SER A 133 -18.23 -26.30 8.86
C SER A 133 -16.98 -26.01 8.01
N ALA A 134 -16.85 -24.75 7.60
CA ALA A 134 -15.67 -24.27 6.89
C ALA A 134 -14.41 -24.40 7.77
N SER A 135 -14.50 -24.16 9.08
CA SER A 135 -13.39 -24.38 10.02
C SER A 135 -12.92 -25.84 10.04
N ALA A 136 -13.85 -26.80 10.13
CA ALA A 136 -13.53 -28.23 10.09
C ALA A 136 -12.90 -28.63 8.74
N ALA A 137 -13.48 -28.17 7.63
CA ALA A 137 -12.92 -28.39 6.29
C ALA A 137 -11.52 -27.82 6.13
N ILE A 138 -11.28 -26.59 6.60
CA ILE A 138 -9.97 -25.96 6.53
C ILE A 138 -8.95 -26.74 7.34
N LYS A 139 -9.31 -27.15 8.56
CA LYS A 139 -8.46 -27.95 9.43
C LYS A 139 -8.12 -29.32 8.81
N SER A 140 -9.09 -29.97 8.16
CA SER A 140 -8.93 -31.28 7.52
C SER A 140 -8.03 -31.20 6.27
N LEU A 141 -8.20 -30.17 5.44
CA LEU A 141 -7.52 -30.04 4.14
C LEU A 141 -6.16 -29.34 4.21
N TRP A 142 -5.97 -28.43 5.15
CA TRP A 142 -4.78 -27.58 5.27
C TRP A 142 -4.25 -27.52 6.70
N ASP A 143 -4.22 -28.66 7.38
CA ASP A 143 -3.67 -28.74 8.75
C ASP A 143 -2.25 -28.14 8.82
N GLY A 144 -2.02 -27.35 9.85
CA GLY A 144 -0.74 -26.66 10.05
C GLY A 144 -0.42 -25.52 9.07
N GLN A 145 -1.34 -25.12 8.19
CA GLN A 145 -1.14 -23.98 7.27
C GLN A 145 -1.97 -22.76 7.68
N ALA A 146 -1.47 -21.56 7.33
CA ALA A 146 -2.24 -20.34 7.44
C ALA A 146 -3.21 -20.22 6.25
N VAL A 147 -4.49 -20.05 6.54
CA VAL A 147 -5.56 -20.01 5.55
C VAL A 147 -6.46 -18.80 5.80
N GLN A 148 -6.75 -18.03 4.75
CA GLN A 148 -7.78 -17.00 4.80
C GLN A 148 -9.04 -17.53 4.12
N PHE A 149 -10.15 -17.53 4.85
CA PHE A 149 -11.45 -17.88 4.31
C PHE A 149 -11.98 -16.75 3.41
N VAL A 150 -12.61 -17.14 2.30
CA VAL A 150 -13.18 -16.20 1.32
C VAL A 150 -14.69 -16.37 1.22
N GLY A 151 -15.20 -17.60 1.22
CA GLY A 151 -16.63 -17.84 1.08
C GLY A 151 -16.98 -19.31 0.97
N THR A 152 -18.28 -19.58 1.04
CA THR A 152 -18.86 -20.90 0.80
C THR A 152 -19.87 -20.82 -0.35
N SER A 153 -20.15 -21.97 -0.98
CA SER A 153 -21.18 -22.10 -1.99
C SER A 153 -21.91 -23.43 -1.85
N GLY A 154 -23.10 -23.52 -2.44
CA GLY A 154 -23.98 -24.67 -2.25
C GLY A 154 -24.75 -24.61 -0.93
N LYS A 155 -25.67 -25.57 -0.79
CA LYS A 155 -26.56 -25.70 0.36
C LYS A 155 -26.68 -27.18 0.69
N ASP A 156 -26.89 -27.47 1.97
CA ASP A 156 -27.21 -28.80 2.45
C ASP A 156 -28.63 -29.24 2.05
N LEU A 157 -29.02 -30.45 2.44
CA LEU A 157 -30.36 -30.99 2.17
C LEU A 157 -31.51 -30.22 2.84
N HIS A 158 -31.20 -29.38 3.83
CA HIS A 158 -32.15 -28.50 4.50
C HIS A 158 -32.16 -27.08 3.90
N GLY A 159 -31.34 -26.81 2.90
CA GLY A 159 -31.22 -25.51 2.24
C GLY A 159 -30.31 -24.51 2.96
N LEU A 160 -29.51 -24.96 3.93
CA LEU A 160 -28.57 -24.15 4.69
C LEU A 160 -27.17 -24.15 4.05
N PRO A 161 -26.45 -23.01 4.02
CA PRO A 161 -25.06 -22.99 3.55
C PRO A 161 -24.13 -23.72 4.54
N LEU A 162 -22.88 -23.99 4.11
CA LEU A 162 -21.84 -24.48 5.01
C LEU A 162 -21.55 -23.40 6.07
N ALA A 163 -21.72 -23.74 7.34
CA ALA A 163 -21.48 -22.81 8.44
C ALA A 163 -19.99 -22.45 8.53
N LEU A 164 -19.68 -21.23 8.95
CA LEU A 164 -18.29 -20.79 9.08
C LEU A 164 -17.55 -21.57 10.18
N PHE A 165 -18.22 -21.80 11.32
CA PHE A 165 -17.69 -22.50 12.49
C PHE A 165 -18.66 -23.57 12.99
N ALA A 166 -18.14 -24.58 13.67
CA ALA A 166 -18.99 -25.55 14.37
C ALA A 166 -19.68 -24.88 15.59
N PRO A 167 -20.94 -25.20 15.91
CA PRO A 167 -21.62 -24.62 17.06
C PRO A 167 -20.84 -24.80 18.37
N GLY A 168 -20.57 -23.69 19.08
CA GLY A 168 -19.80 -23.67 20.32
C GLY A 168 -18.28 -23.61 20.14
N GLU A 169 -17.76 -23.65 18.91
CA GLU A 169 -16.34 -23.45 18.61
C GLU A 169 -15.89 -22.05 19.04
N ASN A 170 -14.68 -21.96 19.61
CA ASN A 170 -14.11 -20.70 20.04
C ASN A 170 -13.43 -19.99 18.85
N TYR A 171 -13.66 -18.69 18.73
CA TYR A 171 -12.97 -17.82 17.78
C TYR A 171 -12.72 -16.44 18.41
N GLN A 172 -11.91 -15.62 17.77
CA GLN A 172 -11.64 -14.24 18.17
C GLN A 172 -12.37 -13.29 17.23
N LEU A 173 -13.12 -12.34 17.79
CA LEU A 173 -13.64 -11.21 17.03
C LEU A 173 -12.74 -10.00 17.28
N VAL A 174 -12.15 -9.47 16.22
CA VAL A 174 -11.23 -8.32 16.27
C VAL A 174 -11.86 -7.17 15.50
N HIS A 175 -12.10 -6.05 16.17
CA HIS A 175 -12.56 -4.82 15.53
C HIS A 175 -12.19 -3.60 16.39
N ASP A 176 -11.94 -2.46 15.76
CA ASP A 176 -11.72 -1.18 16.45
C ASP A 176 -10.61 -1.24 17.52
N GLY A 177 -9.55 -2.02 17.26
CA GLY A 177 -8.43 -2.25 18.19
C GLY A 177 -8.75 -3.18 19.38
N VAL A 178 -9.96 -3.75 19.45
CA VAL A 178 -10.41 -4.65 20.51
C VAL A 178 -10.45 -6.09 20.02
N THR A 179 -9.96 -7.00 20.86
CA THR A 179 -10.07 -8.46 20.63
C THR A 179 -10.96 -9.09 21.68
N ALA A 180 -12.04 -9.73 21.26
CA ALA A 180 -12.97 -10.47 22.12
C ALA A 180 -12.94 -11.98 21.80
N GLN A 181 -12.96 -12.81 22.84
CA GLN A 181 -13.13 -14.27 22.69
C GLN A 181 -14.61 -14.59 22.58
N MET A 182 -14.98 -15.34 21.54
CA MET A 182 -16.36 -15.60 21.16
C MET A 182 -16.63 -17.09 21.02
N LYS A 183 -17.90 -17.47 21.08
CA LYS A 183 -18.39 -18.81 20.74
C LYS A 183 -19.34 -18.74 19.56
N ALA A 184 -19.15 -19.65 18.61
CA ALA A 184 -19.98 -19.77 17.41
C ALA A 184 -21.42 -20.18 17.76
N ALA A 185 -22.38 -19.46 17.20
CA ALA A 185 -23.80 -19.81 17.27
C ALA A 185 -24.22 -20.65 16.06
N LYS A 186 -25.35 -21.35 16.18
CA LYS A 186 -25.93 -22.12 15.06
C LYS A 186 -26.37 -21.26 13.87
N SER A 187 -26.43 -19.94 14.05
CA SER A 187 -26.80 -18.96 13.04
C SER A 187 -25.59 -18.29 12.37
N ASP A 188 -24.35 -18.59 12.79
CA ASP A 188 -23.15 -17.95 12.28
C ASP A 188 -22.69 -18.63 10.98
N PHE A 189 -23.43 -18.45 9.88
CA PHE A 189 -23.12 -19.08 8.60
C PHE A 189 -22.07 -18.30 7.81
N ALA A 190 -22.13 -16.97 7.90
CA ALA A 190 -21.20 -16.06 7.27
C ALA A 190 -20.56 -15.11 8.32
N PRO A 191 -19.42 -14.47 8.00
CA PRO A 191 -18.82 -13.47 8.89
C PRO A 191 -19.79 -12.34 9.24
N GLU A 192 -20.67 -11.96 8.33
CA GLU A 192 -21.68 -10.90 8.53
C GLU A 192 -22.68 -11.25 9.64
N ASP A 193 -23.11 -12.52 9.73
CA ASP A 193 -24.02 -12.98 10.79
C ASP A 193 -23.40 -12.79 12.18
N ILE A 194 -22.08 -13.04 12.29
CA ILE A 194 -21.31 -12.82 13.51
C ILE A 194 -21.28 -11.34 13.86
N LEU A 195 -21.01 -10.47 12.88
CA LEU A 195 -20.96 -9.03 13.12
C LEU A 195 -22.33 -8.48 13.56
N ASP A 196 -23.40 -8.87 12.89
CA ASP A 196 -24.76 -8.43 13.20
C ASP A 196 -25.18 -8.85 14.62
N ARG A 197 -24.91 -10.11 15.00
CA ARG A 197 -25.18 -10.64 16.35
C ARG A 197 -24.43 -9.85 17.42
N ASN A 198 -23.23 -9.37 17.11
CA ASN A 198 -22.39 -8.60 18.02
C ASN A 198 -22.56 -7.08 17.86
N LYS A 199 -23.54 -6.63 17.07
CA LYS A 199 -23.85 -5.21 16.82
C LYS A 199 -22.66 -4.42 16.23
N VAL A 200 -21.77 -5.11 15.52
CA VAL A 200 -20.66 -4.50 14.81
C VAL A 200 -21.13 -4.14 13.41
N LYS A 201 -21.28 -2.83 13.14
CA LYS A 201 -21.70 -2.35 11.82
C LYS A 201 -20.49 -2.05 10.96
N LEU A 202 -20.53 -2.53 9.72
CA LEU A 202 -19.59 -2.13 8.67
C LEU A 202 -20.04 -0.79 8.05
N THR A 203 -19.09 0.05 7.68
CA THR A 203 -19.34 1.34 7.05
C THR A 203 -18.43 1.55 5.85
N GLY A 204 -18.92 2.26 4.82
CA GLY A 204 -18.09 2.68 3.68
C GLY A 204 -17.35 1.52 3.01
N LEU A 205 -16.03 1.50 3.19
CA LEU A 205 -15.09 0.58 2.57
C LEU A 205 -14.62 -0.55 3.49
N ASP A 206 -15.19 -0.67 4.70
CA ASP A 206 -14.79 -1.67 5.68
C ASP A 206 -14.85 -3.09 5.08
N THR A 207 -13.90 -3.93 5.45
CA THR A 207 -13.85 -5.34 5.01
C THR A 207 -13.75 -6.27 6.20
N VAL A 208 -14.11 -7.55 5.98
CA VAL A 208 -14.00 -8.60 6.99
C VAL A 208 -13.05 -9.66 6.48
N GLN A 209 -12.09 -10.05 7.30
CA GLN A 209 -11.18 -11.15 7.03
C GLN A 209 -11.40 -12.24 8.07
N VAL A 210 -11.46 -13.48 7.61
CA VAL A 210 -11.49 -14.64 8.51
C VAL A 210 -10.21 -15.45 8.32
N LEU A 211 -9.40 -15.51 9.37
CA LEU A 211 -8.05 -16.05 9.36
C LEU A 211 -7.97 -17.30 10.23
N PHE A 212 -7.44 -18.37 9.66
CA PHE A 212 -7.16 -19.63 10.33
C PHE A 212 -5.64 -19.80 10.40
N ASN A 213 -5.08 -19.61 11.59
CA ASN A 213 -3.65 -19.72 11.82
C ASN A 213 -3.35 -20.95 12.70
N PRO A 214 -2.27 -21.70 12.43
CA PRO A 214 -1.92 -22.88 13.21
C PRO A 214 -1.73 -22.56 14.70
N GLY A 215 -2.29 -23.41 15.57
CA GLY A 215 -2.07 -23.35 17.02
C GLY A 215 -2.83 -22.23 17.75
N VAL A 216 -3.65 -21.43 17.07
CA VAL A 216 -4.48 -20.39 17.68
C VAL A 216 -5.94 -20.53 17.25
N ALA A 217 -6.85 -19.91 18.01
CA ALA A 217 -8.26 -19.85 17.63
C ALA A 217 -8.43 -19.04 16.32
N PRO A 218 -9.40 -19.39 15.45
CA PRO A 218 -9.72 -18.61 14.27
C PRO A 218 -10.02 -17.15 14.61
N ILE A 219 -9.70 -16.23 13.69
CA ILE A 219 -9.87 -14.79 13.88
C ILE A 219 -10.85 -14.27 12.83
N VAL A 220 -11.93 -13.64 13.27
CA VAL A 220 -12.81 -12.80 12.44
C VAL A 220 -12.41 -11.36 12.70
N GLN A 221 -11.76 -10.73 11.73
CA GLN A 221 -11.22 -9.38 11.84
C GLN A 221 -11.97 -8.41 10.93
N VAL A 222 -12.50 -7.33 11.51
CA VAL A 222 -12.97 -6.17 10.76
C VAL A 222 -11.81 -5.24 10.52
N GLN A 223 -11.58 -4.87 9.26
CA GLN A 223 -10.63 -3.84 8.86
C GLN A 223 -11.38 -2.56 8.56
N ARG A 224 -11.10 -1.50 9.32
CA ARG A 224 -11.68 -0.18 9.09
C ARG A 224 -10.92 0.54 8.00
N ILE A 225 -11.60 0.84 6.90
CA ILE A 225 -10.96 1.43 5.73
C ILE A 225 -11.56 2.81 5.49
N THR A 226 -10.70 3.83 5.55
CA THR A 226 -11.06 5.21 5.23
C THR A 226 -10.28 5.70 4.02
N GLU A 227 -10.93 6.55 3.22
CA GLU A 227 -10.30 7.29 2.13
C GLU A 227 -10.68 8.76 2.29
N GLU A 228 -9.68 9.62 2.46
CA GLU A 228 -9.88 11.05 2.70
C GLU A 228 -8.95 11.87 1.80
N ASN A 229 -9.44 13.01 1.34
CA ASN A 229 -8.62 13.98 0.62
C ASN A 229 -8.03 14.96 1.63
N VAL A 230 -6.72 14.89 1.83
CA VAL A 230 -5.98 15.77 2.74
C VAL A 230 -5.18 16.77 1.91
N THR A 231 -5.31 18.06 2.23
CA THR A 231 -4.50 19.11 1.60
C THR A 231 -3.39 19.54 2.55
N VAL A 232 -2.14 19.51 2.06
CA VAL A 232 -0.93 19.85 2.82
C VAL A 232 -0.20 20.97 2.11
N SER A 233 0.30 21.95 2.87
CA SER A 233 1.18 23.01 2.35
C SER A 233 2.64 22.56 2.41
N GLU A 234 3.36 22.72 1.30
CA GLU A 234 4.79 22.48 1.19
C GLU A 234 5.51 23.73 0.60
N PRO A 235 6.68 24.12 1.14
CA PRO A 235 7.42 25.28 0.65
C PRO A 235 8.13 24.97 -0.68
N ILE A 236 8.12 25.94 -1.60
CA ILE A 236 8.93 25.89 -2.82
C ILE A 236 10.20 26.72 -2.59
N GLN A 237 11.36 26.08 -2.66
CA GLN A 237 12.63 26.78 -2.52
C GLN A 237 12.89 27.71 -3.72
N PHE A 238 13.47 28.88 -3.45
CA PHE A 238 13.89 29.79 -4.51
C PHE A 238 15.29 29.44 -5.00
N GLU A 239 15.61 29.82 -6.23
CA GLU A 239 16.94 29.66 -6.81
C GLU A 239 17.74 30.97 -6.70
N THR A 240 19.07 30.88 -6.78
CA THR A 240 19.95 32.05 -6.83
C THR A 240 20.42 32.28 -8.27
N GLU A 241 20.04 33.42 -8.84
CA GLU A 241 20.48 33.89 -10.16
C GLU A 241 21.68 34.85 -10.01
N THR A 242 22.78 34.55 -10.72
CA THR A 242 23.97 35.39 -10.71
C THR A 242 23.99 36.34 -11.90
N ILE A 243 24.01 37.64 -11.64
CA ILE A 243 24.06 38.68 -12.68
C ILE A 243 25.48 39.28 -12.72
N LYS A 244 26.09 39.31 -13.89
CA LYS A 244 27.41 39.91 -14.08
C LYS A 244 27.29 41.42 -14.32
N ASP A 245 28.14 42.19 -13.66
CA ASP A 245 28.24 43.65 -13.81
C ASP A 245 29.69 44.02 -14.14
N ASP A 246 29.93 44.58 -15.32
CA ASP A 246 31.26 44.98 -15.79
C ASP A 246 31.68 46.37 -15.29
N SER A 247 30.79 47.11 -14.63
CA SER A 247 31.10 48.36 -13.96
C SER A 247 31.73 48.15 -12.58
N LYS A 248 31.42 47.01 -11.95
CA LYS A 248 31.87 46.62 -10.60
C LYS A 248 33.06 45.68 -10.62
N PHE A 249 33.91 45.76 -9.60
CA PHE A 249 35.10 44.92 -9.51
C PHE A 249 34.77 43.48 -9.16
N ALA A 250 35.59 42.54 -9.65
CA ALA A 250 35.34 41.09 -9.53
C ALA A 250 35.20 40.56 -8.10
N ASP A 251 35.72 41.27 -7.11
CA ASP A 251 35.62 41.00 -5.68
C ASP A 251 34.31 41.51 -5.05
N GLU A 252 33.56 42.36 -5.75
CA GLU A 252 32.29 42.91 -5.26
C GLU A 252 31.13 41.97 -5.59
N LYS A 253 30.43 41.51 -4.54
CA LYS A 253 29.15 40.79 -4.64
C LYS A 253 28.09 41.49 -3.83
N VAL A 254 26.94 41.73 -4.43
CA VAL A 254 25.80 42.37 -3.76
C VAL A 254 24.53 41.61 -4.09
N VAL A 255 23.77 41.25 -3.07
CA VAL A 255 22.41 40.75 -3.25
C VAL A 255 21.56 41.93 -3.73
N THR A 256 21.16 41.90 -4.99
CA THR A 256 20.36 42.96 -5.63
C THR A 256 18.87 42.70 -5.53
N GLN A 257 18.47 41.44 -5.34
CA GLN A 257 17.10 41.04 -5.01
C GLN A 257 17.15 39.90 -4.01
N LYS A 258 16.52 40.05 -2.85
CA LYS A 258 16.44 38.98 -1.85
C LYS A 258 15.46 37.90 -2.32
N GLY A 259 15.85 36.64 -2.22
CA GLY A 259 14.96 35.52 -2.56
C GLY A 259 13.89 35.29 -1.49
N THR A 260 12.72 34.79 -1.92
CA THR A 260 11.65 34.38 -1.02
C THR A 260 11.10 33.02 -1.43
N THR A 261 10.89 32.13 -0.46
CA THR A 261 10.28 30.82 -0.72
C THR A 261 8.84 31.00 -1.21
N GLY A 262 8.48 30.21 -2.21
CA GLY A 262 7.09 30.03 -2.61
C GLY A 262 6.39 29.00 -1.72
N GLU A 263 5.14 28.73 -2.05
CA GLU A 263 4.29 27.79 -1.35
C GLU A 263 3.41 27.06 -2.36
N LYS A 264 3.29 25.74 -2.23
CA LYS A 264 2.32 24.94 -2.95
C LYS A 264 1.44 24.15 -2.00
N GLU A 265 0.19 23.98 -2.38
CA GLU A 265 -0.73 23.05 -1.76
C GLU A 265 -0.75 21.76 -2.56
N ILE A 266 -0.62 20.64 -1.86
CA ILE A 266 -0.73 19.30 -2.42
C ILE A 266 -1.96 18.65 -1.81
N THR A 267 -2.94 18.32 -2.66
CA THR A 267 -4.07 17.50 -2.25
C THR A 267 -3.72 16.04 -2.51
N LYS A 268 -3.69 15.26 -1.44
CA LYS A 268 -3.41 13.82 -1.44
C LYS A 268 -4.68 13.05 -1.09
N LYS A 269 -4.98 11.99 -1.84
CA LYS A 269 -5.93 10.96 -1.42
C LYS A 269 -5.20 10.01 -0.49
N VAL A 270 -5.56 10.01 0.78
CA VAL A 270 -4.96 9.16 1.82
C VAL A 270 -5.92 8.03 2.11
N ARG A 271 -5.44 6.79 1.94
CA ARG A 271 -6.17 5.58 2.32
C ARG A 271 -5.56 5.01 3.58
N SER A 272 -6.37 4.79 4.60
CA SER A 272 -5.94 4.23 5.89
C SER A 272 -6.67 2.92 6.19
N ILE A 273 -5.95 1.96 6.77
CA ILE A 273 -6.49 0.70 7.29
C ILE A 273 -6.26 0.69 8.80
N ASP A 274 -7.31 0.56 9.59
CA ASP A 274 -7.29 0.63 11.06
C ASP A 274 -6.58 1.89 11.59
N GLY A 275 -6.77 3.02 10.90
CA GLY A 275 -6.16 4.32 11.22
C GLY A 275 -4.70 4.48 10.79
N VAL A 276 -4.08 3.42 10.25
CA VAL A 276 -2.70 3.46 9.73
C VAL A 276 -2.72 3.74 8.23
N VAL A 277 -1.96 4.74 7.80
CA VAL A 277 -1.85 5.11 6.37
C VAL A 277 -1.30 3.91 5.57
N SER A 278 -2.08 3.44 4.62
CA SER A 278 -1.74 2.33 3.73
C SER A 278 -1.24 2.82 2.37
N SER A 279 -1.76 3.94 1.87
CA SER A 279 -1.31 4.54 0.61
C SER A 279 -1.66 6.02 0.53
N GLU A 280 -0.82 6.79 -0.14
CA GLU A 280 -1.08 8.19 -0.49
C GLU A 280 -0.94 8.36 -2.01
N GLU A 281 -1.92 9.02 -2.63
CA GLU A 281 -1.91 9.36 -4.05
C GLU A 281 -2.03 10.89 -4.19
N VAL A 282 -1.09 11.53 -4.89
CA VAL A 282 -1.19 12.97 -5.17
C VAL A 282 -2.25 13.17 -6.25
N LEU A 283 -3.34 13.86 -5.91
CA LEU A 283 -4.42 14.17 -6.84
C LEU A 283 -4.16 15.47 -7.60
N SER A 284 -3.68 16.48 -6.90
CA SER A 284 -3.39 17.79 -7.48
C SER A 284 -2.32 18.53 -6.70
N GLU A 285 -1.54 19.32 -7.42
CA GLU A 285 -0.64 20.31 -6.85
C GLU A 285 -1.04 21.69 -7.38
N ASN A 286 -1.15 22.67 -6.47
CA ASN A 286 -1.46 24.05 -6.80
C ASN A 286 -0.40 24.96 -6.19
N VAL A 287 0.30 25.73 -7.03
CA VAL A 287 1.24 26.74 -6.53
C VAL A 287 0.44 27.94 -6.05
N VAL A 288 0.41 28.16 -4.74
CA VAL A 288 -0.28 29.29 -4.11
C VAL A 288 0.55 30.57 -4.29
N THR A 289 1.85 30.47 -4.03
CA THR A 289 2.79 31.59 -4.18
C THR A 289 4.05 31.11 -4.90
N GLN A 290 4.41 31.76 -6.01
CA GLN A 290 5.65 31.45 -6.73
C GLN A 290 6.86 31.88 -5.90
N PRO A 291 7.95 31.08 -5.83
CA PRO A 291 9.19 31.54 -5.24
C PRO A 291 9.74 32.72 -6.04
N VAL A 292 10.39 33.64 -5.34
CA VAL A 292 11.13 34.74 -5.95
C VAL A 292 12.60 34.42 -5.86
N ASN A 293 13.25 34.27 -7.01
CA ASN A 293 14.69 33.99 -7.06
C ASN A 293 15.51 35.11 -6.42
N GLU A 294 16.56 34.72 -5.70
CA GLU A 294 17.56 35.65 -5.20
C GLU A 294 18.45 36.09 -6.36
N LYS A 295 18.65 37.39 -6.54
CA LYS A 295 19.60 37.91 -7.54
C LYS A 295 20.84 38.41 -6.84
N VAL A 296 21.98 37.83 -7.20
CA VAL A 296 23.29 38.25 -6.71
C VAL A 296 24.05 38.84 -7.88
N THR A 297 24.33 40.13 -7.80
CA THR A 297 25.18 40.80 -8.78
C THR A 297 26.63 40.64 -8.38
N VAL A 298 27.44 40.09 -9.28
CA VAL A 298 28.88 39.92 -9.12
C VAL A 298 29.59 40.82 -10.12
N GLY A 299 30.57 41.58 -9.65
CA GLY A 299 31.39 42.37 -10.54
C GLY A 299 32.24 41.49 -11.45
N THR A 300 32.64 42.03 -12.60
CA THR A 300 33.53 41.37 -13.57
C THR A 300 34.65 42.28 -14.05
N LYS A 301 34.63 43.56 -13.64
CA LYS A 301 35.70 44.51 -13.92
C LYS A 301 36.97 44.07 -13.23
N LYS A 302 38.04 43.93 -14.00
CA LYS A 302 39.37 43.80 -13.43
C LYS A 302 39.76 45.14 -12.83
N ARG A 303 40.30 45.16 -11.61
CA ARG A 303 40.91 46.38 -11.08
C ARG A 303 42.05 46.81 -12.01
N PRO A 304 42.22 48.12 -12.25
CA PRO A 304 43.40 48.62 -12.96
C PRO A 304 44.64 48.05 -12.27
N ALA A 305 45.60 47.55 -13.06
CA ALA A 305 46.90 47.20 -12.53
C ALA A 305 47.46 48.45 -11.84
N SER A 306 47.82 48.33 -10.57
CA SER A 306 48.40 49.45 -9.84
C SER A 306 49.69 49.87 -10.54
N GLN A 307 49.72 51.09 -11.06
CA GLN A 307 50.94 51.58 -11.70
C GLN A 307 51.98 51.91 -10.62
N PRO A 308 53.27 51.66 -10.89
CA PRO A 308 54.33 52.13 -10.00
C PRO A 308 54.23 53.65 -9.84
N ILE A 309 54.18 54.15 -8.61
CA ILE A 309 54.32 55.60 -8.39
C ILE A 309 55.76 55.97 -8.77
N ALA A 310 55.91 56.95 -9.66
CA ALA A 310 57.22 57.51 -9.98
C ALA A 310 57.85 58.12 -8.72
N ALA A 311 59.17 57.99 -8.55
CA ALA A 311 59.89 58.64 -7.45
C ALA A 311 59.88 60.16 -7.67
N THR A 312 58.84 60.84 -7.18
CA THR A 312 58.76 62.29 -7.12
C THR A 312 59.63 62.82 -5.98
N GLY A 313 59.80 64.14 -5.89
CA GLY A 313 60.70 64.76 -4.90
C GLY A 313 60.26 64.59 -3.44
N ASP A 314 59.02 64.17 -3.19
CA ASP A 314 58.43 64.00 -1.87
C ASP A 314 58.98 62.77 -1.13
N VAL A 315 58.93 62.83 0.20
CA VAL A 315 59.51 61.80 1.08
C VAL A 315 58.80 60.44 0.92
N TRP A 316 57.49 60.46 0.68
CA TRP A 316 56.66 59.27 0.64
C TRP A 316 56.83 58.45 -0.63
N SER A 317 56.98 59.09 -1.79
CA SER A 317 57.30 58.38 -3.04
C SER A 317 58.71 57.76 -3.01
N LYS A 318 59.71 58.47 -2.46
CA LYS A 318 61.06 57.95 -2.27
C LYS A 318 61.08 56.73 -1.35
N LEU A 319 60.28 56.76 -0.28
CA LEU A 319 60.13 55.63 0.62
C LEU A 319 59.47 54.44 -0.09
N ALA A 320 58.34 54.66 -0.78
CA ALA A 320 57.66 53.61 -1.54
C ALA A 320 58.57 52.97 -2.62
N PHE A 321 59.41 53.79 -3.28
CA PHE A 321 60.38 53.29 -4.26
C PHE A 321 61.50 52.47 -3.61
N CYS A 322 61.98 52.88 -2.44
CA CYS A 322 63.00 52.14 -1.71
C CYS A 322 62.46 50.77 -1.21
N GLU A 323 61.20 50.74 -0.74
CA GLU A 323 60.60 49.54 -0.16
C GLU A 323 60.16 48.51 -1.21
N ALA A 324 59.52 48.96 -2.31
CA ALA A 324 58.90 48.05 -3.28
C ALA A 324 59.02 48.52 -4.73
N GLY A 325 59.94 49.44 -5.04
CA GLY A 325 60.06 50.02 -6.39
C GLY A 325 58.84 50.85 -6.80
N GLY A 326 58.06 51.32 -5.81
CA GLY A 326 56.87 52.15 -6.01
C GLY A 326 55.63 51.36 -6.40
N ARG A 327 55.67 50.02 -6.35
CA ARG A 327 54.60 49.12 -6.81
C ARG A 327 53.54 48.85 -5.73
N PRO A 328 52.31 49.39 -5.87
CA PRO A 328 51.27 49.22 -4.85
C PRO A 328 50.73 47.79 -4.78
N ASP A 329 50.85 47.00 -5.84
CA ASP A 329 50.42 45.59 -5.92
C ASP A 329 51.44 44.59 -5.34
N THR A 330 52.57 45.06 -4.78
CA THR A 330 53.65 44.17 -4.35
C THR A 330 53.16 43.14 -3.32
N ASN A 331 53.23 41.86 -3.69
CA ASN A 331 53.00 40.73 -2.81
C ASN A 331 53.87 39.55 -3.27
N THR A 332 55.07 39.46 -2.72
CA THR A 332 56.07 38.43 -3.10
C THR A 332 55.97 37.17 -2.25
N GLY A 333 54.98 37.08 -1.35
CA GLY A 333 54.86 35.99 -0.38
C GLY A 333 55.81 36.08 0.81
N ASN A 334 56.54 37.20 0.98
CA ASN A 334 57.49 37.41 2.07
C ASN A 334 56.84 37.88 3.40
N GLY A 335 55.50 37.90 3.48
CA GLY A 335 54.74 38.36 4.65
C GLY A 335 54.53 39.88 4.73
N PHE A 336 55.01 40.62 3.74
CA PHE A 336 54.82 42.06 3.60
C PHE A 336 54.09 42.38 2.29
N TYR A 337 53.30 43.44 2.30
CA TYR A 337 52.37 43.76 1.22
C TYR A 337 52.38 45.26 0.88
N GLY A 338 52.19 45.56 -0.40
CA GLY A 338 52.05 46.91 -0.91
C GLY A 338 53.36 47.70 -1.01
N MET A 339 53.28 48.93 -1.52
CA MET A 339 54.46 49.75 -1.83
C MET A 339 55.24 50.24 -0.60
N TYR A 340 54.64 50.16 0.58
CA TYR A 340 55.29 50.47 1.87
C TYR A 340 55.63 49.21 2.68
N GLN A 341 55.49 48.01 2.09
CA GLN A 341 55.82 46.75 2.73
C GLN A 341 55.18 46.61 4.13
N PHE A 342 53.86 46.78 4.22
CA PHE A 342 53.12 46.57 5.47
C PHE A 342 53.04 45.09 5.83
N THR A 343 53.12 44.75 7.12
CA THR A 343 52.57 43.47 7.60
C THR A 343 51.05 43.59 7.73
N LEU A 344 50.33 42.47 7.58
CA LEU A 344 48.87 42.47 7.70
C LEU A 344 48.37 42.92 9.10
N PRO A 345 49.01 42.54 10.23
CA PRO A 345 48.64 43.07 11.54
C PRO A 345 48.81 44.59 11.65
N THR A 346 49.93 45.14 11.16
CA THR A 346 50.18 46.59 11.21
C THR A 346 49.20 47.36 10.33
N TRP A 347 48.89 46.84 9.14
CA TRP A 347 47.87 47.40 8.24
C TRP A 347 46.51 47.57 8.92
N ARG A 348 46.03 46.50 9.57
CA ARG A 348 44.78 46.51 10.32
C ARG A 348 44.84 47.45 11.52
N ALA A 349 45.99 47.55 12.19
CA ALA A 349 46.18 48.43 13.36
C ALA A 349 46.12 49.93 13.03
N VAL A 350 46.31 50.32 11.75
CA VAL A 350 46.10 51.70 11.27
C VAL A 350 44.80 51.88 10.48
N GLY A 351 43.89 50.91 10.59
CA GLY A 351 42.54 50.97 10.04
C GLY A 351 42.38 50.48 8.60
N GLY A 352 43.38 49.78 8.04
CA GLY A 352 43.28 49.17 6.72
C GLY A 352 42.45 47.88 6.72
N SER A 353 41.62 47.68 5.69
CA SER A 353 40.88 46.44 5.41
C SER A 353 41.48 45.69 4.22
N GLY A 354 41.20 44.38 4.08
CA GLY A 354 41.78 43.55 3.01
C GLY A 354 43.30 43.41 3.11
N LEU A 355 43.96 43.01 2.02
CA LEU A 355 45.43 43.04 1.92
C LEU A 355 45.91 44.45 1.53
N PRO A 356 47.05 44.94 2.07
CA PRO A 356 47.62 46.22 1.64
C PRO A 356 47.85 46.30 0.13
N SER A 357 48.27 45.20 -0.50
CA SER A 357 48.52 45.10 -1.94
C SER A 357 47.24 45.16 -2.80
N GLU A 358 46.06 45.07 -2.20
CA GLU A 358 44.76 45.20 -2.87
C GLU A 358 44.17 46.62 -2.72
N ALA A 359 44.75 47.44 -1.84
CA ALA A 359 44.35 48.81 -1.60
C ALA A 359 44.97 49.76 -2.64
N SER A 360 44.31 50.88 -2.92
CA SER A 360 44.87 51.93 -3.78
C SER A 360 46.17 52.49 -3.20
N ALA A 361 47.01 53.04 -4.07
CA ALA A 361 48.29 53.59 -3.65
C ALA A 361 48.11 54.79 -2.69
N GLU A 362 47.06 55.58 -2.91
CA GLU A 362 46.67 56.69 -2.04
C GLU A 362 46.28 56.19 -0.64
N GLU A 363 45.53 55.09 -0.56
CA GLU A 363 45.14 54.49 0.72
C GLU A 363 46.36 53.92 1.44
N GLN A 364 47.24 53.23 0.73
CA GLN A 364 48.50 52.74 1.31
C GLN A 364 49.36 53.89 1.86
N THR A 365 49.43 55.02 1.15
CA THR A 365 50.14 56.23 1.59
C THR A 365 49.50 56.86 2.81
N HIS A 366 48.17 56.98 2.81
CA HIS A 366 47.43 57.53 3.93
C HIS A 366 47.64 56.71 5.21
N ARG A 367 47.55 55.39 5.10
CA ARG A 367 47.83 54.46 6.22
C ARG A 367 49.28 54.52 6.67
N ALA A 368 50.23 54.69 5.74
CA ALA A 368 51.65 54.87 6.07
C ALA A 368 51.89 56.18 6.83
N GLN A 369 51.20 57.25 6.46
CA GLN A 369 51.23 58.53 7.18
C GLN A 369 50.67 58.40 8.59
N ILE A 370 49.55 57.68 8.78
CA ILE A 370 49.01 57.39 10.12
C ILE A 370 50.01 56.60 10.95
N LEU A 371 50.62 55.56 10.36
CA LEU A 371 51.63 54.75 11.05
C LEU A 371 52.85 55.59 11.45
N GLN A 372 53.34 56.46 10.56
CA GLN A 372 54.46 57.35 10.82
C GLN A 372 54.14 58.39 11.89
N ALA A 373 52.94 58.97 11.88
CA ALA A 373 52.52 59.91 12.92
C ALA A 373 52.46 59.24 14.30
N ARG A 374 52.11 57.94 14.34
CA ARG A 374 52.02 57.16 15.59
C ARG A 374 53.37 56.63 16.08
N SER A 375 54.26 56.23 15.18
CA SER A 375 55.43 55.40 15.51
C SER A 375 56.75 55.93 14.94
N GLY A 376 56.73 57.12 14.33
CA GLY A 376 57.88 57.68 13.62
C GLY A 376 58.30 56.83 12.41
N TRP A 377 59.51 57.06 11.91
CA TRP A 377 60.04 56.37 10.73
C TRP A 377 60.63 54.97 11.01
N GLY A 378 60.54 54.50 12.27
CA GLY A 378 61.12 53.24 12.72
C GLY A 378 60.49 51.99 12.11
N GLN A 379 59.32 52.12 11.47
CA GLN A 379 58.63 51.02 10.78
C GLN A 379 59.25 50.70 9.41
N TRP A 380 60.15 51.56 8.91
CA TRP A 380 60.88 51.38 7.66
C TRP A 380 62.40 51.53 7.87
N PRO A 381 63.04 50.75 8.75
CA PRO A 381 64.36 51.06 9.31
C PRO A 381 65.50 51.12 8.28
N ALA A 382 65.43 50.32 7.21
CA ALA A 382 66.44 50.33 6.16
C ALA A 382 66.30 51.55 5.25
N CYS A 383 65.08 51.83 4.79
CA CYS A 383 64.80 52.91 3.85
C CYS A 383 64.73 54.29 4.51
N SER A 384 64.21 54.41 5.73
CA SER A 384 64.22 55.67 6.49
C SER A 384 65.66 56.16 6.72
N ARG A 385 66.57 55.27 7.09
CA ARG A 385 68.00 55.57 7.21
C ARG A 385 68.62 56.00 5.88
N LYS A 386 68.31 55.30 4.79
CA LYS A 386 68.80 55.65 3.44
C LYS A 386 68.32 57.03 2.97
N LEU A 387 67.13 57.42 3.40
CA LEU A 387 66.49 58.69 3.04
C LEU A 387 66.75 59.82 4.05
N GLY A 388 67.47 59.56 5.15
CA GLY A 388 67.79 60.56 6.16
C GLY A 388 66.62 60.98 7.05
N LEU A 389 65.61 60.12 7.21
CA LEU A 389 64.41 60.36 8.00
C LEU A 389 64.65 59.91 9.45
N ARG A 390 64.33 60.77 10.42
CA ARG A 390 64.53 60.50 11.86
C ARG A 390 63.22 60.51 12.62
#